data_AF-A0A7K5FZB8-F1
#
_entry.id   AF-A0A7K5FZB8-F1
#
_cell.length_a   1.000
_cell.length_b   1.000
_cell.length_c   1.000
_cell.angle_alpha   90.00
_cell.angle_beta   90.00
_cell.angle_gamma   90.00
#
_symmetry.space_group_name_H-M   'P 1'
#
loop_
_entity.id
_entity.type
_entity.pdbx_description
1 polymer ?
#
loop_
_entity_poly.entity_id
_entity_poly.type
_entity_poly.pdbx_seq_one_letter_code
_entity_poly.pdbx_strand_id
1 'polypeptide(L)'
;VHTGERPFLCCQCGKSFGRASSLSCHQRIHAPSKPYACGACGKAFTQLSSYQSHQRVHTGERPFLCPQCGRMFSDPSSYRRHQRGH
;
A
#
# COMPACT_ATOMS: atom_id res chain seq x y z
N VAL A 1 -17.45 11.33 18.69
CA VAL A 1 -17.04 12.47 17.84
C VAL A 1 -15.70 12.14 17.18
N HIS A 2 -15.69 11.91 15.87
CA HIS A 2 -14.45 11.87 15.09
C HIS A 2 -14.31 13.28 14.52
N THR A 3 -13.57 14.15 15.22
CA THR A 3 -13.22 15.46 14.66
C THR A 3 -12.39 15.16 13.42
N GLY A 4 -12.95 15.39 12.24
CA GLY A 4 -12.29 15.11 10.95
C GLY A 4 -11.10 16.03 10.69
N GLU A 5 -10.45 16.53 11.74
CA GLU A 5 -9.33 17.43 11.68
C GLU A 5 -8.15 16.72 11.03
N ARG A 6 -7.66 17.33 9.96
CA ARG A 6 -6.51 16.86 9.18
C ARG A 6 -5.45 17.95 9.24
N PRO A 7 -4.77 18.14 10.39
CA PRO A 7 -3.88 19.28 10.60
C PRO A 7 -2.62 19.21 9.74
N PHE A 8 -2.30 18.05 9.16
CA PHE A 8 -1.10 17.86 8.36
C PHE A 8 -1.37 18.14 6.89
N LEU A 9 -1.04 19.35 6.41
CA LEU A 9 -1.23 19.77 5.02
C LEU A 9 0.00 19.48 4.15
N CYS A 10 -0.20 19.01 2.92
CA CYS A 10 0.83 18.96 1.90
C CYS A 10 0.93 20.29 1.15
N CYS A 11 2.04 21.01 1.32
CA CYS A 11 2.26 22.31 0.67
C CYS A 11 2.34 22.23 -0.86
N GLN A 12 2.63 21.06 -1.45
CA GLN A 12 2.76 20.92 -2.90
C GLN A 12 1.43 20.69 -3.62
N CYS A 13 0.43 20.11 -2.97
CA CYS A 13 -0.86 19.79 -3.62
C CYS A 13 -2.10 20.10 -2.77
N GLY A 14 -1.92 20.72 -1.59
CA GLY A 14 -3.00 21.12 -0.69
C GLY A 14 -3.71 19.98 0.04
N LYS A 15 -3.33 18.71 -0.16
CA LYS A 15 -3.97 17.57 0.51
C LYS A 15 -3.68 17.58 2.00
N SER A 16 -4.74 17.48 2.81
CA SER A 16 -4.64 17.37 4.27
C SER A 16 -4.61 15.91 4.72
N PHE A 17 -4.00 15.61 5.86
CA PHE A 17 -3.92 14.28 6.48
C PHE A 17 -4.14 14.37 7.99
N GLY A 18 -4.70 13.30 8.58
CA GLY A 18 -4.90 13.21 10.03
C GLY A 18 -3.66 12.78 10.82
N ARG A 19 -2.60 12.32 10.15
CA ARG A 19 -1.35 11.87 10.77
C ARG A 19 -0.13 12.37 10.00
N ALA A 20 0.90 12.80 10.73
CA ALA A 20 2.20 13.21 10.16
C ALA A 20 2.84 12.10 9.31
N SER A 21 2.77 10.84 9.76
CA SER A 21 3.30 9.69 9.02
C SER A 21 2.60 9.48 7.68
N SER A 22 1.30 9.78 7.59
CA SER A 22 0.55 9.74 6.34
C SER A 22 0.94 10.87 5.39
N LEU A 23 1.16 12.09 5.91
CA LEU A 23 1.69 13.21 5.13
C LEU A 23 3.11 12.92 4.61
N SER A 24 4.03 12.44 5.47
CA SER A 24 5.39 12.07 5.08
C SER A 24 5.41 10.94 4.03
N CYS A 25 4.53 9.95 4.18
CA CYS A 25 4.34 8.92 3.17
C CYS A 25 3.81 9.50 1.84
N HIS A 26 2.86 10.42 1.93
CA HIS A 26 2.32 11.11 0.77
C HIS A 26 3.38 11.97 0.06
N GLN A 27 4.23 12.69 0.78
CA GLN A 27 5.27 13.54 0.18
C GLN A 27 6.23 12.75 -0.73
N ARG A 28 6.41 11.45 -0.49
CA ARG A 28 7.19 10.56 -1.38
C ARG A 28 6.61 10.41 -2.79
N ILE A 29 5.33 10.74 -3.02
CA ILE A 29 4.78 10.72 -4.38
C ILE A 29 5.27 11.90 -5.22
N HIS A 30 5.65 12.99 -4.55
CA HIS A 30 6.16 14.19 -5.21
C HIS A 30 7.68 14.18 -5.36
N ALA A 31 8.36 13.31 -4.61
CA ALA A 31 9.76 13.04 -4.83
C ALA A 31 9.94 12.27 -6.15
N PRO A 32 10.87 12.68 -7.02
CA PRO A 32 11.14 11.98 -8.29
C PRO A 32 11.73 10.58 -8.07
N SER A 33 12.24 10.28 -6.86
CA SER A 33 12.76 8.96 -6.52
C SER A 33 11.72 8.12 -5.78
N LYS A 34 11.38 6.98 -6.38
CA LYS A 34 10.69 5.90 -5.69
C LYS A 34 11.78 4.99 -5.09
N PRO A 35 12.00 5.02 -3.76
CA PRO A 35 13.16 4.35 -3.16
C PRO A 35 13.14 2.83 -3.28
N TYR A 36 11.97 2.23 -3.54
CA TYR A 36 11.82 0.78 -3.64
C TYR A 36 11.60 0.38 -5.10
N ALA A 37 12.67 0.11 -5.84
CA ALA A 37 12.62 -0.36 -7.21
C ALA A 37 12.75 -1.89 -7.30
N CYS A 38 11.93 -2.52 -8.14
CA CYS A 38 12.03 -3.93 -8.47
C CYS A 38 13.08 -4.14 -9.55
N GLY A 39 14.16 -4.85 -9.23
CA GLY A 39 15.19 -5.20 -10.20
C GLY A 39 14.72 -6.15 -11.32
N ALA A 40 13.65 -6.92 -11.09
CA ALA A 40 13.15 -7.90 -12.06
C ALA A 40 12.27 -7.28 -13.18
N CYS A 41 11.60 -6.15 -12.92
CA CYS A 41 10.71 -5.53 -13.90
C CYS A 41 10.78 -4.00 -13.97
N GLY A 42 11.71 -3.37 -13.24
CA GLY A 42 11.90 -1.92 -13.22
C GLY A 42 10.79 -1.12 -12.53
N LYS A 43 9.73 -1.76 -12.03
CA LYS A 43 8.65 -1.07 -11.31
C LYS A 43 9.16 -0.52 -9.98
N ALA A 44 8.88 0.74 -9.71
CA ALA A 44 9.24 1.36 -8.44
C ALA A 44 8.03 1.80 -7.63
N PHE A 45 8.19 1.77 -6.30
CA PHE A 45 7.17 1.99 -5.29
C PHE A 45 7.65 3.02 -4.27
N THR A 46 6.70 3.78 -3.72
CA THR A 46 6.96 4.78 -2.68
C THR A 46 6.93 4.18 -1.28
N GLN A 47 6.32 3.01 -1.11
CA GLN A 47 6.13 2.32 0.17
C GLN A 47 6.76 0.91 0.15
N LEU A 48 7.43 0.54 1.23
CA LEU A 48 8.07 -0.76 1.39
C LEU A 48 7.06 -1.92 1.36
N SER A 49 5.91 -1.77 2.03
CA SER A 49 4.86 -2.78 2.06
C SER A 49 4.31 -3.08 0.66
N SER A 50 4.12 -2.05 -0.17
CA SER A 50 3.70 -2.20 -1.56
C SER A 50 4.75 -2.91 -2.40
N TYR A 51 6.04 -2.57 -2.20
CA TYR A 51 7.16 -3.25 -2.86
C TYR A 51 7.23 -4.73 -2.48
N GLN A 52 7.16 -5.07 -1.19
CA GLN A 52 7.17 -6.45 -0.71
C GLN A 52 5.97 -7.26 -1.24
N SER A 53 4.75 -6.70 -1.22
CA SER A 53 3.58 -7.35 -1.82
C SER A 53 3.80 -7.57 -3.32
N HIS A 54 4.43 -6.62 -4.02
CA HIS A 54 4.74 -6.75 -5.44
C HIS A 54 5.78 -7.85 -5.72
N GLN A 55 6.81 -8.02 -4.88
CA GLN A 55 7.81 -9.08 -5.07
C GLN A 55 7.17 -10.48 -5.15
N ARG A 56 6.05 -10.69 -4.44
CA ARG A 56 5.29 -11.95 -4.48
C ARG A 56 4.69 -12.28 -5.84
N VAL A 57 4.51 -11.28 -6.70
CA VAL A 57 4.06 -11.49 -8.09
C VAL A 57 5.13 -12.24 -8.89
N HIS A 58 6.41 -12.03 -8.59
CA HIS A 58 7.52 -12.70 -9.26
C HIS A 58 7.77 -14.10 -8.70
N THR A 59 7.60 -14.29 -7.38
CA THR A 59 7.80 -15.59 -6.74
C THR A 59 6.57 -16.51 -6.84
N GLY A 60 5.39 -15.94 -7.14
CA GLY A 60 4.13 -16.67 -7.13
C GLY A 60 3.61 -16.99 -5.72
N GLU A 61 4.22 -16.43 -4.67
CA GLU A 61 3.84 -16.70 -3.29
C GLU A 61 2.44 -16.15 -2.96
N ARG A 62 1.58 -17.00 -2.40
CA ARG A 62 0.19 -16.65 -2.03
C ARG A 62 -0.10 -17.03 -0.57
N PRO A 63 0.46 -16.30 0.41
CA PRO A 63 0.41 -16.70 1.81
C PRO A 63 -0.98 -16.57 2.45
N PHE A 64 -1.94 -15.90 1.80
CA PHE A 64 -3.27 -15.70 2.38
C PHE A 64 -4.27 -16.72 1.82
N LEU A 65 -4.53 -17.78 2.58
CA LEU A 65 -5.55 -18.78 2.28
C LEU A 65 -6.91 -18.34 2.83
N CYS A 66 -7.96 -18.39 2.01
CA CYS A 66 -9.33 -18.32 2.50
C CYS A 66 -9.78 -19.71 2.99
N PRO A 67 -10.07 -19.91 4.28
CA PRO A 67 -10.48 -21.22 4.80
C PRO A 67 -11.88 -21.64 4.35
N GLN A 68 -12.73 -20.71 3.93
CA GLN A 68 -14.11 -21.02 3.52
C GLN A 68 -14.20 -21.58 2.09
N CYS A 69 -13.35 -21.12 1.16
CA CYS A 69 -13.39 -21.53 -0.25
C CYS A 69 -12.06 -22.03 -0.81
N GLY A 70 -11.01 -22.11 0.01
CA GLY A 70 -9.67 -22.58 -0.38
C GLY A 70 -8.88 -21.61 -1.29
N ARG A 71 -9.43 -20.44 -1.63
CA ARG A 71 -8.77 -19.51 -2.55
C ARG A 71 -7.58 -18.82 -1.88
N MET A 72 -6.43 -18.85 -2.56
CA MET A 72 -5.20 -18.20 -2.07
C MET A 72 -4.99 -16.81 -2.68
N PHE A 73 -4.37 -15.89 -1.95
CA PHE A 73 -4.08 -14.52 -2.39
C PHE A 73 -2.63 -14.13 -2.06
N SER A 74 -2.03 -13.31 -2.92
CA SER A 74 -0.67 -12.76 -2.74
C SER A 74 -0.64 -11.45 -1.93
N ASP A 75 -1.77 -10.72 -1.90
CA ASP A 75 -1.91 -9.42 -1.27
C ASP A 75 -2.97 -9.43 -0.13
N PRO A 76 -2.65 -8.89 1.06
CA PRO A 76 -3.55 -8.91 2.21
C PRO A 76 -4.79 -8.05 2.03
N SER A 77 -4.75 -7.01 1.20
CA SER A 77 -5.90 -6.12 0.95
C SER A 77 -6.92 -6.83 0.08
N SER A 78 -6.45 -7.54 -0.94
CA SER A 78 -7.26 -8.39 -1.81
C SER A 78 -7.93 -9.53 -1.04
N TYR A 79 -7.18 -10.21 -0.16
CA TYR A 79 -7.71 -11.24 0.74
C TYR A 79 -8.81 -10.69 1.66
N ARG A 80 -8.55 -9.59 2.37
CA ARG A 80 -9.56 -8.96 3.27
C ARG A 80 -10.81 -8.53 2.52
N ARG A 81 -10.68 -7.98 1.32
CA ARG A 81 -11.85 -7.64 0.49
C ARG A 81 -12.65 -8.87 0.11
N HIS A 82 -11.99 -9.95 -0.28
CA HIS A 82 -12.64 -11.22 -0.58
C HIS A 82 -13.38 -11.80 0.63
N GLN A 83 -12.74 -11.83 1.80
CA GLN A 83 -13.36 -12.37 3.01
C GLN A 83 -14.62 -11.63 3.44
N ARG A 84 -14.71 -10.32 3.19
CA ARG A 84 -15.91 -9.53 3.51
C ARG A 84 -17.12 -9.83 2.60
N GLY A 85 -16.89 -10.50 1.48
CA GLY A 85 -17.93 -10.84 0.51
C GLY A 85 -18.50 -12.24 0.70
N HIS A 86 -17.97 -13.03 1.63
CA HIS A 86 -18.64 -14.21 2.16
C HIS A 86 -19.59 -13.78 3.26
#